data_AF-A0A7X9E8J0-F1
#
_entry.id   AF-A0A7X9E8J0-F1
#
_cell.length_a   1.000
_cell.length_b   1.000
_cell.length_c   1.000
_cell.angle_alpha   90.00
_cell.angle_beta   90.00
_cell.angle_gamma   90.00
#
_symmetry.space_group_name_H-M   'P 1'
#
loop_
_entity.id
_entity.type
_entity.pdbx_description
1 polymer ?
#
loop_
_entity_poly.entity_id
_entity_poly.type
_entity_poly.pdbx_seq_one_letter_code
_entity_poly.pdbx_strand_id
1 'polypeptide(L)'
;AFAKVADEEGFPEIAAAFRYIADVEERHEKRYRKLAENIENDKVFKKDEKVLWKCGNCGYIHEGTEAPKLCPSCIHPQSHFEVFVETY
;
A
#
# COMPACT_ATOMS: atom_id res chain seq x y z
N ALA A 1 -7.20 12.31 -24.90
CA ALA A 1 -6.88 11.12 -24.08
C ALA A 1 -7.25 9.88 -24.88
N PHE A 2 -6.53 8.75 -24.71
CA PHE A 2 -6.64 7.58 -25.60
C PHE A 2 -8.02 6.94 -25.63
N ALA A 3 -8.76 6.89 -24.50
CA ALA A 3 -10.13 6.37 -24.49
C ALA A 3 -11.06 7.11 -25.47
N LYS A 4 -10.94 8.45 -25.55
CA LYS A 4 -11.75 9.27 -26.48
C LYS A 4 -11.45 8.95 -27.94
N VAL A 5 -10.17 8.77 -28.28
CA VAL A 5 -9.75 8.38 -29.63
C VAL A 5 -10.31 7.00 -29.97
N ALA A 6 -10.25 6.05 -29.03
CA ALA A 6 -10.83 4.73 -29.22
C ALA A 6 -12.37 4.77 -29.41
N ASP A 7 -13.10 5.66 -28.71
CA ASP A 7 -14.54 5.86 -28.99
C ASP A 7 -14.77 6.40 -30.41
N GLU A 8 -13.98 7.38 -30.83
CA GLU A 8 -14.08 8.04 -32.15
C GLU A 8 -13.77 7.06 -33.29
N GLU A 9 -12.86 6.11 -33.08
CA GLU A 9 -12.49 5.06 -34.04
C GLU A 9 -13.39 3.81 -33.97
N GLY A 10 -14.37 3.77 -33.06
CA GLY A 10 -15.34 2.67 -32.95
C GLY A 10 -14.84 1.43 -32.21
N PHE A 11 -13.93 1.59 -31.24
CA PHE A 11 -13.37 0.53 -30.39
C PHE A 11 -13.86 0.64 -28.93
N PRO A 12 -15.12 0.28 -28.63
CA PRO A 12 -15.71 0.52 -27.31
C PRO A 12 -15.04 -0.27 -26.17
N GLU A 13 -14.58 -1.50 -26.41
CA GLU A 13 -13.87 -2.30 -25.41
C GLU A 13 -12.51 -1.69 -25.06
N ILE A 14 -11.80 -1.15 -26.06
CA ILE A 14 -10.50 -0.48 -25.85
C ILE A 14 -10.70 0.83 -25.09
N ALA A 15 -11.73 1.61 -25.43
CA ALA A 15 -12.07 2.82 -24.71
C ALA A 15 -12.39 2.54 -23.23
N ALA A 16 -13.18 1.50 -22.95
CA ALA A 16 -13.45 1.04 -21.59
C ALA A 16 -12.17 0.62 -20.85
N ALA A 17 -11.30 -0.17 -21.49
CA ALA A 17 -10.03 -0.57 -20.91
C ALA A 17 -9.17 0.64 -20.51
N PHE A 18 -9.04 1.65 -21.37
CA PHE A 18 -8.28 2.86 -21.04
C PHE A 18 -8.87 3.65 -19.86
N ARG A 19 -10.19 3.66 -19.69
CA ARG A 19 -10.83 4.30 -18.53
C ARG A 19 -10.53 3.53 -17.24
N TYR A 20 -10.66 2.20 -17.25
CA TYR A 20 -10.33 1.39 -16.08
C TYR A 20 -8.85 1.41 -15.73
N ILE A 21 -7.96 1.47 -16.73
CA ILE A 21 -6.53 1.70 -16.49
C ILE A 21 -6.35 3.03 -15.76
N ALA A 22 -6.99 4.12 -16.21
CA ALA A 22 -6.90 5.41 -15.52
C ALA A 22 -7.38 5.34 -14.06
N ASP A 23 -8.46 4.63 -13.77
CA ASP A 23 -8.95 4.41 -12.40
C ASP A 23 -7.93 3.65 -11.53
N VAL A 24 -7.25 2.64 -12.10
CA VAL A 24 -6.17 1.90 -11.44
C VAL A 24 -4.97 2.81 -11.16
N GLU A 25 -4.56 3.62 -12.13
CA GLU A 25 -3.41 4.52 -11.97
C GLU A 25 -3.67 5.61 -10.93
N GLU A 26 -4.91 6.07 -10.76
CA GLU A 26 -5.28 6.97 -9.66
C GLU A 26 -5.07 6.30 -8.29
N ARG A 27 -5.37 5.00 -8.18
CA ARG A 27 -5.13 4.22 -6.95
C ARG A 27 -3.64 4.00 -6.72
N HIS A 28 -2.86 3.77 -7.77
CA HIS A 28 -1.40 3.70 -7.68
C HIS A 28 -0.82 5.02 -7.16
N GLU A 29 -1.22 6.16 -7.74
CA GLU A 29 -0.77 7.47 -7.30
C GLU A 29 -1.07 7.71 -5.82
N LYS A 30 -2.32 7.46 -5.39
CA LYS A 30 -2.74 7.62 -3.99
C LYS A 30 -1.88 6.78 -3.04
N ARG A 31 -1.62 5.51 -3.39
CA ARG A 31 -0.76 4.62 -2.61
C ARG A 31 0.66 5.18 -2.52
N TYR A 32 1.27 5.54 -3.64
CA TYR A 32 2.65 6.02 -3.65
C TYR A 32 2.82 7.35 -2.92
N ARG A 33 1.88 8.30 -3.07
CA ARG A 33 1.87 9.54 -2.28
C ARG A 33 1.78 9.25 -0.79
N LYS A 34 0.92 8.30 -0.37
CA LYS A 34 0.81 7.96 1.06
C LYS A 34 2.08 7.30 1.61
N LEU A 35 2.73 6.46 0.82
CA LEU A 35 4.02 5.86 1.20
C LEU A 35 5.13 6.91 1.29
N ALA A 36 5.18 7.86 0.35
CA ALA A 36 6.12 8.98 0.39
C ALA A 36 5.89 9.86 1.63
N GLU A 37 4.64 10.23 1.92
CA GLU A 37 4.26 10.97 3.13
C GLU A 37 4.69 10.22 4.41
N ASN A 38 4.54 8.89 4.44
CA ASN A 38 4.99 8.10 5.58
C ASN A 38 6.51 8.15 5.76
N ILE A 39 7.29 8.20 4.68
CA ILE A 39 8.75 8.33 4.75
C ILE A 39 9.12 9.73 5.24
N GLU A 40 8.55 10.77 4.63
CA GLU A 40 8.83 12.18 4.97
C GLU A 40 8.52 12.51 6.43
N ASN A 41 7.48 11.88 7.00
CA ASN A 41 7.03 12.14 8.37
C ASN A 41 7.46 11.08 9.39
N ASP A 42 8.38 10.17 9.04
CA ASP A 42 8.85 9.07 9.91
C ASP A 42 7.70 8.19 10.48
N LYS A 43 6.69 7.92 9.64
CA LYS A 43 5.49 7.13 9.95
C LYS A 43 5.49 5.74 9.32
N VAL A 44 6.59 5.30 8.70
CA VAL A 44 6.70 3.96 8.09
C VAL A 44 6.54 2.88 9.15
N PHE A 45 7.25 3.00 10.28
CA PHE A 45 7.26 2.02 11.38
C PHE A 45 6.78 2.60 12.72
N LYS A 46 6.09 3.75 12.67
CA LYS A 46 5.56 4.47 13.82
C LYS A 46 4.19 5.06 13.52
N LYS A 47 3.29 5.03 14.51
CA LYS A 47 1.95 5.64 14.49
C LYS A 47 1.71 6.43 15.79
N ASP A 48 0.74 7.34 15.75
CA ASP A 48 0.37 8.15 16.91
C ASP A 48 -0.37 7.35 17.97
N GLU A 49 -1.12 6.33 17.54
CA GLU A 49 -1.85 5.41 18.39
C GLU A 49 -1.29 3.99 18.26
N LYS A 50 -1.62 3.13 19.24
CA LYS A 50 -1.24 1.72 19.16
C LYS A 50 -1.96 1.06 17.99
N VAL A 51 -1.21 0.34 17.18
CA VAL A 51 -1.73 -0.50 16.11
C VAL A 51 -1.13 -1.89 16.23
N LEU A 52 -1.70 -2.82 15.46
CA LEU A 52 -1.12 -4.14 15.27
C LEU A 52 -0.12 -4.08 14.10
N TRP A 53 1.10 -4.55 14.32
CA TRP A 53 2.15 -4.67 13.33
C TRP A 53 2.39 -6.14 13.01
N LYS A 54 2.25 -6.53 11.74
CA LYS A 54 2.53 -7.90 11.29
C LYS A 54 3.91 -7.97 10.67
N CYS A 55 4.72 -8.92 11.09
CA CYS A 55 5.94 -9.27 10.38
C CYS A 55 5.59 -10.03 9.09
N GLY A 56 5.85 -9.44 7.92
CA GLY A 56 5.68 -10.07 6.62
C GLY A 56 6.64 -11.24 6.35
N ASN A 57 7.66 -11.47 7.19
CA ASN A 57 8.55 -12.64 7.09
C ASN A 57 7.95 -13.91 7.71
N CYS A 58 7.35 -13.80 8.90
CA CYS A 58 6.90 -14.98 9.66
C CYS A 58 5.46 -14.91 10.21
N GLY A 59 4.78 -13.77 10.08
CA GLY A 59 3.41 -13.57 10.56
C GLY A 59 3.27 -13.13 12.02
N TYR A 60 4.36 -12.98 12.79
CA TYR A 60 4.29 -12.47 14.17
C TYR A 60 3.56 -11.11 14.24
N ILE A 61 2.62 -10.99 15.17
CA ILE A 61 1.85 -9.75 15.42
C ILE A 61 2.35 -9.08 16.70
N HIS A 62 2.68 -7.80 16.60
CA HIS A 62 3.09 -6.93 17.70
C HIS A 62 2.08 -5.80 17.90
N GLU A 63 1.61 -5.58 19.13
CA GLU A 63 0.80 -4.40 19.46
C GLU A 63 1.69 -3.27 20.01
N GLY A 64 1.67 -2.11 19.37
CA GLY A 64 2.48 -0.97 19.81
C GLY A 64 2.32 0.26 18.91
N THR A 65 2.82 1.40 19.37
CA THR A 65 2.92 2.62 18.54
C THR A 65 4.04 2.53 17.51
N GLU A 66 5.00 1.62 17.68
CA GLU A 66 6.14 1.39 16.78
C GLU A 66 6.34 -0.11 16.51
N ALA A 67 6.79 -0.46 15.30
CA ALA A 67 7.23 -1.82 15.01
C ALA A 67 8.58 -2.11 15.70
N PRO A 68 8.85 -3.34 16.17
CA PRO A 68 10.11 -3.64 16.85
C PRO A 68 11.29 -3.59 15.88
N LYS A 69 12.48 -3.19 16.39
CA LYS A 69 13.71 -3.12 15.58
C LYS A 69 14.14 -4.50 15.03
N LEU A 70 13.81 -5.54 15.77
CA LEU A 70 14.07 -6.93 15.44
C LEU A 70 12.81 -7.74 15.78
N CYS A 71 12.35 -8.58 14.86
CA CYS A 71 11.22 -9.46 15.14
C CYS A 71 11.60 -10.45 16.25
N PRO A 72 10.86 -10.53 17.37
CA PRO A 72 11.20 -11.44 18.47
C PRO A 72 11.00 -12.91 18.12
N SER A 73 10.22 -13.21 17.07
CA SER A 73 9.97 -14.56 16.60
C SER A 73 11.05 -15.05 15.63
N CYS A 74 11.31 -14.32 14.55
CA CYS A 74 12.18 -14.78 13.46
C CYS A 74 13.51 -14.01 13.32
N ILE A 75 13.77 -13.04 14.21
CA ILE A 75 15.04 -12.30 14.29
C ILE A 75 15.34 -11.48 13.00
N HIS A 76 14.34 -11.22 12.16
CA HIS A 76 14.47 -10.36 10.97
C HIS A 76 14.28 -8.87 11.32
N PRO A 77 14.89 -7.95 10.54
CA PRO A 77 14.87 -6.52 10.83
C PRO A 77 13.47 -5.89 10.73
N GLN A 78 13.33 -4.70 11.33
CA GLN A 78 12.11 -3.86 11.32
C GLN A 78 11.48 -3.71 9.93
N SER A 79 12.30 -3.73 8.87
CA SER A 79 11.87 -3.56 7.47
C SER A 79 10.87 -4.62 6.98
N HIS A 80 10.71 -5.72 7.72
CA HIS A 80 9.69 -6.73 7.42
C HIS A 80 8.32 -6.43 8.05
N PHE A 81 8.17 -5.40 8.88
CA PHE A 81 6.87 -5.10 9.51
C PHE A 81 6.00 -4.20 8.64
N GLU A 82 4.70 -4.49 8.64
CA GLU A 82 3.64 -3.66 8.10
C GLU A 82 2.51 -3.51 9.12
N VAL A 83 1.64 -2.51 8.94
CA VAL A 83 0.42 -2.42 9.76
C VAL A 83 -0.49 -3.60 9.39
N PHE A 84 -0.92 -4.35 10.39
CA PHE A 84 -1.84 -5.47 10.24
C PHE A 84 -3.26 -4.97 9.92
N VAL A 85 -3.90 -5.65 8.97
CA VAL A 85 -5.31 -5.47 8.61
C VAL A 85 -5.94 -6.86 8.60
N GLU A 86 -6.99 -7.05 9.40
CA GLU A 86 -7.80 -8.28 9.39
C GLU A 86 -8.69 -8.28 8.14
N THR A 87 -8.67 -9.37 7.37
CA THR A 87 -9.34 -9.43 6.06
C THR A 87 -10.44 -10.49 5.96
N TYR A 88 -10.77 -11.17 7.06
CA TYR A 88 -11.78 -12.23 7.16
C TYR A 88 -12.67 -12.02 8.39
#